data_AF-A0A7Y2NH80-F1
#
_entry.id   AF-A0A7Y2NH80-F1
#
_cell.length_a   1.000
_cell.length_b   1.000
_cell.length_c   1.000
_cell.angle_alpha   90.00
_cell.angle_beta   90.00
_cell.angle_gamma   90.00
#
_symmetry.space_group_name_H-M   'P 1'
#
loop_
_entity.id
_entity.type
_entity.pdbx_description
1 polymer ?
#
loop_
_entity_poly.entity_id
_entity_poly.type
_entity_poly.pdbx_seq_one_letter_code
_entity_poly.pdbx_strand_id
1 'polypeptide(L)' 'MALTDAGKEVDGAFTRGDARGLSFENAFGGALSFMRRKYTKDLTGIDLAITGVPFDQAVTNRPGTRLG' A
#
# COMPACT_ATOMS: atom_id res chain seq x y z
N MET A 1 1.64 -22.25 5.72
CA MET A 1 0.27 -22.05 6.29
C MET A 1 0.25 -20.58 6.63
N ALA A 2 -0.75 -19.79 6.19
CA ALA A 2 -0.58 -18.34 6.02
C ALA A 2 0.10 -17.60 7.20
N LEU A 3 -0.21 -17.94 8.45
CA LEU A 3 0.43 -17.35 9.65
C LEU A 3 1.93 -17.70 9.83
N THR A 4 2.37 -18.87 9.38
CA THR A 4 3.79 -19.28 9.36
C THR A 4 4.59 -18.48 8.35
N ASP A 5 3.95 -18.12 7.24
CA ASP A 5 4.53 -17.37 6.14
C ASP A 5 4.61 -15.86 6.53
N ALA A 6 3.56 -15.35 7.19
CA ALA A 6 3.49 -14.04 7.85
C ALA A 6 4.52 -13.81 8.97
N GLY A 7 5.05 -14.89 9.57
CA GLY A 7 6.16 -14.80 10.52
C GLY A 7 7.51 -14.49 9.88
N LYS A 8 7.61 -14.52 8.54
CA LYS A 8 8.85 -14.34 7.76
C LYS A 8 8.77 -13.19 6.76
N GLU A 9 7.57 -12.79 6.34
CA GLU A 9 7.34 -11.65 5.45
C GLU A 9 6.72 -10.48 6.23
N VAL A 10 7.44 -9.36 6.30
CA VAL A 10 7.04 -8.09 6.94
C VAL A 10 7.59 -6.92 6.10
N ASP A 11 6.82 -5.84 6.00
CA ASP A 11 7.21 -4.59 5.33
C ASP A 11 7.54 -4.77 3.84
N GLY A 12 6.84 -5.69 3.16
CA GLY A 12 7.02 -6.00 1.74
C GLY A 12 6.89 -4.75 0.84
N ALA A 13 6.07 -3.77 1.25
CA ALA A 13 5.95 -2.49 0.57
C ALA A 13 7.27 -1.70 0.43
N PHE A 14 8.27 -1.97 1.30
CA PHE A 14 9.61 -1.39 1.23
C PHE A 14 10.67 -2.41 0.82
N THR A 15 10.60 -3.64 1.34
CA THR A 15 11.69 -4.62 1.27
C THR A 15 11.72 -5.45 -0.02
N ARG A 16 10.59 -5.63 -0.71
CA ARG A 16 10.51 -6.58 -1.84
C ARG A 16 11.12 -6.02 -3.13
N GLY A 17 11.92 -6.83 -3.82
CA GLY A 17 12.62 -6.45 -5.06
C GLY A 17 11.66 -6.20 -6.22
N ASP A 18 10.92 -7.24 -6.62
CA ASP A 18 9.92 -7.21 -7.71
C ASP A 18 8.66 -6.42 -7.32
N ALA A 19 7.99 -5.83 -8.31
CA ALA A 19 6.65 -5.27 -8.15
C ALA A 19 5.55 -6.35 -8.16
N ARG A 20 5.77 -7.55 -8.72
CA ARG A 20 4.74 -8.60 -8.86
C ARG A 20 4.74 -9.64 -7.72
N GLY A 21 3.61 -10.33 -7.56
CA GLY A 21 3.40 -11.38 -6.55
C GLY A 21 2.47 -11.00 -5.39
N LEU A 22 2.11 -12.01 -4.60
CA LEU A 22 1.33 -11.89 -3.37
C LEU A 22 2.20 -11.32 -2.21
N SER A 23 1.54 -10.94 -1.13
CA SER A 23 2.12 -10.57 0.16
C SER A 23 1.38 -11.35 1.24
N PHE A 24 2.13 -12.00 2.12
CA PHE A 24 1.60 -12.83 3.21
C PHE A 24 1.81 -12.18 4.58
N GLU A 25 1.87 -10.85 4.66
CA GLU A 25 2.10 -10.13 5.92
C GLU A 25 0.96 -10.31 6.94
N ASN A 26 1.29 -10.19 8.23
CA ASN A 26 0.30 -10.15 9.32
C ASN A 26 -0.68 -8.98 9.08
N ALA A 27 -1.98 -9.27 9.04
CA ALA A 27 -3.01 -8.28 8.67
C ALA A 27 -3.01 -7.00 9.55
N PHE A 28 -2.60 -7.14 10.81
CA PHE A 28 -2.52 -6.06 11.82
C PHE A 28 -1.11 -5.43 11.97
N GLY A 29 -0.14 -5.84 11.15
CA GLY A 29 1.23 -5.32 11.17
C GLY A 29 1.68 -4.77 9.81
N GLY A 30 2.97 -4.44 9.72
CA GLY A 30 3.66 -4.08 8.48
C GLY A 30 3.25 -2.75 7.83
N ALA A 31 4.02 -2.35 6.82
CA ALA A 31 3.86 -1.11 6.07
C ALA A 31 2.48 -0.95 5.40
N LEU A 32 1.81 0.16 5.69
CA LEU A 32 0.44 0.46 5.26
C LEU A 32 0.40 1.16 3.89
N SER A 33 0.93 0.52 2.84
CA SER A 33 0.59 0.90 1.47
C SER A 33 -0.74 0.25 1.04
N PHE A 34 -1.38 0.81 0.02
CA PHE A 34 -2.58 0.22 -0.57
C PHE A 34 -2.29 -1.23 -0.97
N MET A 35 -3.03 -2.19 -0.38
CA MET A 35 -2.86 -3.64 -0.59
C MET A 35 -1.39 -4.14 -0.49
N ARG A 36 -0.58 -3.56 0.40
CA ARG A 36 0.85 -3.93 0.61
C ARG A 36 1.72 -3.82 -0.65
N ARG A 37 1.30 -3.02 -1.63
CA ARG A 37 2.04 -2.78 -2.88
C ARG A 37 3.29 -1.92 -2.63
N LYS A 38 4.30 -2.04 -3.48
CA LYS A 38 5.60 -1.37 -3.29
C LYS A 38 5.49 0.16 -3.33
N TYR A 39 6.04 0.83 -2.33
CA TYR A 39 6.25 2.28 -2.38
C TYR A 39 7.39 2.60 -3.34
N THR A 40 7.08 3.24 -4.47
CA THR A 40 8.06 3.68 -5.48
C THR A 40 7.54 4.88 -6.26
N LYS A 41 8.46 5.63 -6.88
CA LYS A 41 8.16 6.62 -7.93
C LYS A 41 8.61 6.17 -9.32
N ASP A 42 9.38 5.09 -9.41
CA ASP A 42 9.71 4.44 -10.67
C ASP A 42 8.51 3.63 -11.16
N LEU A 43 8.06 3.93 -12.38
CA LEU A 43 6.91 3.31 -13.04
C LEU A 43 7.34 2.34 -14.17
N THR A 44 8.64 2.08 -14.33
CA THR A 44 9.18 1.21 -15.38
C THR A 44 8.60 -0.20 -15.26
N GLY A 45 7.83 -0.62 -16.28
CA GLY A 45 7.19 -1.95 -16.31
C GLY A 45 6.02 -2.15 -15.34
N ILE A 46 5.46 -1.07 -14.78
CA ILE A 46 4.29 -1.08 -13.90
C ILE A 46 2.99 -0.92 -14.70
N ASP A 47 2.04 -1.83 -14.48
CA ASP A 47 0.76 -1.86 -15.20
C ASP A 47 -0.29 -0.88 -14.61
N LEU A 48 -0.20 -0.61 -13.30
CA LEU A 48 -1.11 0.31 -12.57
C LEU A 48 -0.37 0.99 -11.42
N ALA A 49 -0.47 2.32 -11.34
CA ALA A 49 -0.02 3.12 -10.21
C ALA A 49 -1.23 3.55 -9.35
N ILE A 50 -1.04 3.60 -8.03
CA ILE A 50 -2.05 4.04 -7.07
C ILE A 50 -1.48 5.24 -6.31
N THR A 51 -2.24 6.33 -6.25
CA THR A 51 -1.82 7.58 -5.62
C THR A 51 -3.01 8.23 -4.90
N GLY A 52 -2.76 8.79 -3.73
CA GLY A 52 -3.78 9.53 -2.97
C GLY A 52 -3.77 11.01 -3.36
N VAL A 53 -4.97 11.59 -3.50
CA VAL A 53 -5.15 13.04 -3.68
C VAL A 53 -5.89 13.56 -2.44
N PRO A 54 -5.17 13.95 -1.36
CA PRO A 54 -5.77 14.35 -0.09
C PRO A 54 -6.36 15.76 -0.18
N PHE A 55 -7.50 15.90 -0.86
CA PHE A 55 -8.14 17.17 -1.15
C PHE A 55 -9.62 17.17 -0.77
N ASP A 56 -10.06 18.22 -0.08
CA ASP A 56 -11.45 18.44 0.30
C ASP A 56 -11.87 19.93 0.31
N GLN A 57 -11.07 20.84 -0.26
CA GLN A 57 -11.40 22.28 -0.24
C GLN A 57 -12.65 22.66 -1.07
N ALA A 58 -13.16 21.74 -1.89
CA ALA A 58 -14.39 21.93 -2.67
C ALA A 58 -15.67 21.45 -1.96
N VAL A 59 -15.59 20.91 -0.74
CA VAL A 59 -16.79 20.40 -0.03
C VAL A 59 -17.57 21.54 0.63
N THR A 60 -18.90 21.45 0.57
CA THR A 60 -19.82 22.52 1.03
C THR A 60 -20.48 22.26 2.38
N ASN A 61 -20.14 21.16 3.06
CA ASN A 61 -20.72 20.77 4.34
C ASN A 61 -19.63 20.26 5.30
N ARG A 62 -19.49 18.94 5.48
CA ARG A 62 -18.50 18.35 6.40
C ARG A 62 -17.18 18.08 5.66
N PRO A 63 -16.04 18.64 6.11
CA PRO A 63 -14.72 18.28 5.60
C PRO A 63 -14.25 16.92 6.15
N GLY A 64 -13.14 16.41 5.62
CA GLY A 64 -12.49 15.19 6.10
C GLY A 64 -12.05 14.21 5.02
N THR A 65 -12.53 14.32 3.77
CA THR A 65 -12.15 13.38 2.69
C THR A 65 -10.68 13.48 2.30
N ARG A 66 -9.95 14.50 2.76
CA ARG A 66 -8.48 14.58 2.65
C ARG A 66 -7.72 13.49 3.44
N LEU A 67 -8.40 12.74 4.32
CA LEU A 67 -7.84 11.66 5.14
C LEU A 67 -8.32 10.25 4.70
N GLY A 68 -8.88 10.14 3.49
CA GLY A 68 -9.28 8.86 2.88
C GLY A 68 -8.12 8.07 2.26
#